data_AF-L8WJ57-F1
#
_entry.id   AF-L8WJ57-F1
#
_cell.length_a   1.000
_cell.length_b   1.000
_cell.length_c   1.000
_cell.angle_alpha   90.00
_cell.angle_beta   90.00
_cell.angle_gamma   90.00
#
_symmetry.space_group_name_H-M   'P 1'
#
loop_
_entity.id
_entity.type
_entity.pdbx_description
1 polymer ?
#
loop_
_entity_poly.entity_id
_entity_poly.type
_entity_poly.pdbx_seq_one_letter_code
_entity_poly.pdbx_strand_id
1 'polypeptide(L)'
;MSGELPLSARYDQALASSSRLSEYSALSPEYKSLSDEALRDLRQVAQAVSDLQLFSRNETLEDISTKQLVYLTVPYATAELLLALPSAEPAIRKDILGQAEVLHSSICEINGVL
;
A
#
# COMPACT_ATOMS: atom_id res chain seq x y z
N MET A 1 -21.18 -7.54 11.87
CA MET A 1 -20.43 -6.55 12.66
C MET A 1 -18.94 -6.86 12.50
N SER A 2 -18.35 -6.52 11.34
CA SER A 2 -16.90 -6.64 11.20
C SER A 2 -16.31 -5.49 12.01
N GLY A 3 -15.78 -5.80 13.20
CA GLY A 3 -15.19 -4.78 14.08
C GLY A 3 -14.14 -3.99 13.32
N GLU A 4 -14.20 -2.67 13.42
CA GLU A 4 -13.26 -1.79 12.76
C GLU A 4 -11.87 -2.03 13.36
N LEU A 5 -10.98 -2.66 12.60
CA LEU A 5 -9.60 -2.85 13.04
C LEU A 5 -8.90 -1.49 13.16
N PRO A 6 -8.09 -1.27 14.22
CA PRO A 6 -7.24 -0.09 14.32
C PRO A 6 -6.34 0.05 13.09
N LEU A 7 -6.02 1.29 12.71
CA LEU A 7 -5.21 1.60 11.52
C LEU A 7 -3.88 0.83 11.50
N SER A 8 -3.18 0.78 12.64
CA SER A 8 -1.91 0.06 12.78
C SER A 8 -2.08 -1.44 12.54
N ALA A 9 -3.07 -2.06 13.19
CA ALA A 9 -3.33 -3.49 13.06
C ALA A 9 -3.72 -3.88 11.63
N ARG A 10 -4.49 -3.02 10.93
CA ARG A 10 -4.83 -3.22 9.53
C ARG A 10 -3.59 -3.11 8.63
N TYR A 11 -2.72 -2.15 8.88
CA TYR A 11 -1.50 -2.01 8.10
C TYR A 11 -0.54 -3.18 8.32
N ASP A 12 -0.38 -3.63 9.56
CA ASP A 12 0.39 -4.83 9.91
C ASP A 12 -0.17 -6.08 9.22
N GLN A 13 -1.50 -6.25 9.19
CA GLN A 13 -2.15 -7.34 8.47
C GLN A 13 -1.87 -7.28 6.97
N ALA A 14 -1.94 -6.10 6.37
CA ALA A 14 -1.67 -5.93 4.94
C ALA A 14 -0.23 -6.30 4.59
N LEU A 15 0.74 -5.88 5.40
CA LEU A 15 2.16 -6.21 5.24
C LEU A 15 2.42 -7.71 5.46
N ALA A 16 1.79 -8.30 6.48
CA ALA A 16 1.90 -9.74 6.74
C ALA A 16 1.35 -10.56 5.57
N SER A 17 0.17 -10.21 5.05
CA SER A 17 -0.42 -10.86 3.87
C SER A 17 0.46 -10.70 2.64
N SER A 18 1.02 -9.51 2.40
CA SER A 18 1.95 -9.27 1.29
C SER A 18 3.23 -10.12 1.41
N SER A 19 3.83 -10.20 2.59
CA SER A 19 5.07 -10.97 2.81
C SER A 19 4.89 -12.48 2.53
N ARG A 20 3.71 -13.01 2.87
CA ARG A 20 3.33 -14.41 2.69
C ARG A 20 3.03 -14.78 1.24
N LEU A 21 2.89 -13.82 0.33
CA LEU A 21 2.72 -14.11 -1.10
C LEU A 21 3.87 -14.94 -1.68
N SER A 22 5.09 -14.76 -1.14
CA SER A 22 6.27 -15.54 -1.52
C SER A 22 6.15 -17.05 -1.20
N GLU A 23 5.22 -17.45 -0.33
CA GLU A 23 4.95 -18.84 0.04
C GLU A 23 4.08 -19.56 -1.02
N TYR A 24 3.43 -18.81 -1.91
CA TYR A 24 2.48 -19.32 -2.89
C TYR A 24 2.96 -19.07 -4.33
N SER A 25 2.52 -19.91 -5.26
CA SER A 25 2.74 -19.66 -6.69
C SER A 25 1.85 -18.52 -7.17
N ALA A 26 2.39 -17.59 -7.98
CA ALA A 26 1.63 -16.45 -8.50
C ALA A 26 0.33 -16.84 -9.24
N LEU A 27 0.25 -18.05 -9.79
CA LEU A 27 -0.93 -18.55 -10.50
C LEU A 27 -1.93 -19.28 -9.58
N SER A 28 -1.63 -19.42 -8.29
CA SER A 28 -2.47 -20.16 -7.35
C SER A 28 -3.66 -19.31 -6.87
N PRO A 29 -4.82 -19.94 -6.57
CA PRO A 29 -5.96 -19.23 -6.02
C PRO A 29 -5.66 -18.60 -4.65
N GLU A 30 -4.77 -19.21 -3.86
CA GLU A 30 -4.31 -18.68 -2.58
C GLU A 30 -3.54 -17.36 -2.76
N TYR A 31 -2.63 -17.30 -3.74
CA TYR A 31 -1.90 -16.07 -4.06
C TYR A 31 -2.88 -14.95 -4.42
N LYS A 32 -3.85 -15.24 -5.29
CA LYS A 32 -4.87 -14.27 -5.69
C LYS A 32 -5.67 -13.77 -4.48
N SER A 33 -6.22 -14.69 -3.68
CA SER A 33 -7.01 -14.35 -2.50
C SER A 33 -6.23 -13.49 -1.50
N LEU A 34 -4.98 -13.83 -1.25
CA LEU A 34 -4.12 -13.12 -0.32
C LEU A 34 -3.71 -11.74 -0.86
N SER A 35 -3.46 -11.63 -2.17
CA SER A 35 -3.16 -10.36 -2.82
C SER A 35 -4.37 -9.41 -2.83
N ASP A 36 -5.58 -9.95 -3.04
CA ASP A 36 -6.83 -9.17 -3.01
C ASP A 36 -7.14 -8.68 -1.58
N GLU A 37 -6.83 -9.50 -0.57
CA GLU A 37 -6.88 -9.11 0.84
C GLU A 37 -5.89 -7.99 1.16
N ALA A 38 -4.61 -8.18 0.84
CA ALA A 38 -3.57 -7.19 1.10
C ALA A 38 -3.85 -5.85 0.39
N LEU A 39 -4.29 -5.87 -0.87
CA LEU A 39 -4.66 -4.65 -1.61
C LEU A 39 -5.85 -3.92 -0.99
N ARG A 40 -6.86 -4.68 -0.55
CA ARG A 40 -8.04 -4.11 0.11
C ARG A 40 -7.66 -3.44 1.42
N ASP A 41 -6.82 -4.07 2.22
CA ASP A 41 -6.37 -3.51 3.49
C ASP A 41 -5.48 -2.28 3.27
N LEU A 42 -4.55 -2.31 2.30
CA LEU A 42 -3.74 -1.14 1.92
C LEU A 42 -4.59 0.04 1.46
N ARG A 43 -5.64 -0.21 0.64
CA ARG A 43 -6.58 0.84 0.20
C ARG A 43 -7.34 1.45 1.37
N GLN A 44 -7.78 0.63 2.33
CA GLN A 44 -8.45 1.11 3.53
C GLN A 44 -7.51 1.94 4.42
N VAL A 45 -6.24 1.52 4.55
CA VAL A 45 -5.22 2.29 5.27
C VAL A 45 -4.97 3.63 4.56
N ALA A 46 -4.79 3.62 3.24
CA ALA A 46 -4.59 4.85 2.46
C ALA A 46 -5.77 5.83 2.61
N GLN A 47 -7.00 5.32 2.56
CA GLN A 47 -8.20 6.14 2.78
C GLN A 47 -8.22 6.73 4.19
N ALA A 48 -7.96 5.93 5.22
CA ALA A 48 -7.94 6.41 6.59
C ALA A 48 -6.82 7.43 6.85
N VAL A 49 -5.63 7.26 6.26
CA VAL A 49 -4.53 8.23 6.32
C VAL A 49 -4.95 9.57 5.70
N SER A 50 -5.65 9.52 4.55
CA SER A 50 -6.19 10.70 3.89
C SER A 50 -7.29 11.38 4.71
N ASP A 51 -8.22 10.61 5.26
CA ASP A 51 -9.37 11.12 6.04
C ASP A 51 -8.92 11.76 7.36
N LEU A 52 -7.89 11.19 7.99
CA LEU A 52 -7.26 11.72 9.20
C LEU A 52 -6.31 12.90 8.91
N GLN A 53 -6.04 13.19 7.63
CA GLN A 53 -5.08 14.21 7.19
C GLN A 53 -3.73 14.09 7.93
N LEU A 54 -3.22 12.86 8.07
CA LEU A 54 -2.04 12.58 8.89
C LEU A 54 -0.76 13.26 8.37
N PHE A 55 -0.73 13.62 7.10
CA PHE A 55 0.41 14.25 6.46
C PHE A 55 -0.04 15.44 5.62
N SER A 56 0.71 16.52 5.71
CA SER A 56 0.58 17.70 4.88
C SER A 56 1.90 18.00 4.17
N ARG A 57 1.82 18.60 2.98
CA ARG A 57 3.00 19.04 2.21
C ARG A 57 3.84 20.12 2.92
N ASN A 58 3.27 20.77 3.94
CA ASN A 58 3.92 21.84 4.68
C ASN A 58 4.47 21.38 6.04
N GLU A 59 4.32 20.10 6.38
CA GLU A 59 4.87 19.54 7.63
C GLU A 59 6.30 19.07 7.39
N THR A 60 7.15 19.23 8.40
CA THR A 60 8.50 18.64 8.38
C THR A 60 8.46 17.25 9.00
N LEU A 61 9.48 16.42 8.72
CA LEU A 61 9.58 15.09 9.31
C LEU A 61 9.58 15.11 10.85
N GLU A 62 10.08 16.19 11.45
CA GLU A 62 10.13 16.39 12.90
C GLU A 62 8.75 16.66 13.52
N ASP A 63 7.80 17.15 12.72
CA ASP A 63 6.41 17.42 13.14
C ASP A 63 5.55 16.14 13.18
N ILE A 64 6.04 15.05 12.58
CA ILE A 64 5.32 13.78 12.46
C ILE A 64 5.69 12.85 13.63
N SER A 65 4.67 12.29 14.28
CA SER A 65 4.91 11.27 15.31
C SER A 65 5.67 10.07 14.74
N THR A 66 6.69 9.57 15.43
CA THR A 66 7.43 8.35 15.01
C THR A 66 6.51 7.16 14.73
N LYS A 67 5.37 7.07 15.43
CA LYS A 67 4.37 6.01 15.22
C LYS A 67 3.59 6.15 13.91
N GLN A 68 3.51 7.36 13.37
CA GLN A 68 2.79 7.67 12.13
C GLN A 68 3.71 7.57 10.90
N LEU A 69 5.03 7.71 11.07
CA LEU A 69 6.00 7.62 9.96
C LEU A 69 5.84 6.37 9.11
N VAL A 70 5.44 5.24 9.71
CA VAL A 70 5.22 3.99 8.97
C VAL A 70 4.17 4.15 7.86
N TYR A 71 3.16 5.01 8.04
CA TYR A 71 2.10 5.19 7.07
C TYR A 71 2.54 5.98 5.83
N LEU A 72 3.71 6.66 5.86
CA LEU A 72 4.32 7.23 4.65
C LEU A 72 4.68 6.15 3.63
N THR A 73 4.88 4.89 4.08
CA THR A 73 5.26 3.78 3.22
C THR A 73 4.06 3.07 2.57
N VAL A 74 2.82 3.48 2.86
CA VAL A 74 1.59 2.89 2.30
C VAL A 74 1.56 2.97 0.76
N PRO A 75 1.86 4.12 0.10
CA PRO A 75 1.89 4.18 -1.36
C PRO A 75 2.94 3.24 -1.96
N TYR A 76 4.13 3.16 -1.33
CA TYR A 76 5.20 2.27 -1.75
C TYR A 76 4.80 0.79 -1.64
N ALA A 77 4.28 0.36 -0.48
CA ALA A 77 3.83 -1.02 -0.27
C ALA A 77 2.71 -1.41 -1.26
N THR A 78 1.84 -0.45 -1.62
CA THR A 78 0.79 -0.66 -2.62
C THR A 78 1.37 -0.84 -4.03
N ALA A 79 2.33 0.00 -4.42
CA ALA A 79 2.99 -0.10 -5.71
C ALA A 79 3.76 -1.42 -5.86
N GLU A 80 4.55 -1.81 -4.85
CA GLU A 80 5.29 -3.07 -4.84
C GLU A 80 4.35 -4.29 -4.97
N LEU A 81 3.23 -4.28 -4.24
CA LEU A 81 2.23 -5.34 -4.35
C LEU A 81 1.61 -5.40 -5.75
N LEU A 82 1.27 -4.25 -6.34
CA LEU A 82 0.75 -4.17 -7.71
C LEU A 82 1.76 -4.70 -8.75
N LEU A 83 3.04 -4.38 -8.60
CA LEU A 83 4.11 -4.86 -9.48
C LEU A 83 4.32 -6.38 -9.40
N ALA A 84 4.09 -6.96 -8.22
CA ALA A 84 4.18 -8.39 -7.96
C ALA A 84 2.99 -9.19 -8.54
N LEU A 85 1.88 -8.55 -8.90
CA LEU A 85 0.74 -9.26 -9.47
C LEU A 85 1.06 -9.82 -10.86
N PRO A 86 0.70 -11.08 -11.15
CA PRO A 86 0.76 -11.58 -12.52
C PRO A 86 -0.26 -10.85 -13.38
N SER A 87 0.12 -10.53 -14.61
CA SER A 87 -0.77 -9.90 -15.59
C SER A 87 -0.80 -10.75 -16.85
N ALA A 88 -1.99 -11.23 -17.23
CA ALA A 88 -2.15 -12.04 -18.44
C ALA A 88 -2.11 -11.20 -19.72
N GLU A 89 -2.55 -9.94 -19.65
CA GLU A 89 -2.68 -9.06 -20.80
C GLU A 89 -1.72 -7.86 -20.73
N PRO A 90 -1.00 -7.54 -21.83
CA PRO A 90 -0.08 -6.40 -21.86
C PRO A 90 -0.75 -5.05 -21.56
N ALA A 91 -2.02 -4.87 -21.96
CA ALA A 91 -2.76 -3.65 -21.70
C ALA A 91 -3.02 -3.45 -20.19
N ILE A 92 -3.42 -4.52 -19.49
CA ILE A 92 -3.60 -4.52 -18.04
C ILE A 92 -2.25 -4.27 -17.35
N ARG A 93 -1.17 -4.88 -17.84
CA ARG A 93 0.17 -4.66 -17.27
C ARG A 93 0.60 -3.19 -17.40
N LYS A 94 0.33 -2.55 -18.54
CA LYS A 94 0.65 -1.13 -18.75
C LYS A 94 -0.09 -0.24 -17.74
N ASP A 95 -1.37 -0.52 -17.49
CA ASP A 95 -2.16 0.23 -16.52
C ASP A 95 -1.62 0.07 -15.08
N ILE A 96 -1.30 -1.18 -14.69
CA ILE A 96 -0.66 -1.48 -13.40
C ILE A 96 0.66 -0.71 -13.23
N LEU A 97 1.49 -0.68 -14.27
CA LEU A 97 2.76 0.04 -14.24
C LEU A 97 2.55 1.56 -14.10
N GLY A 98 1.56 2.13 -14.80
CA GLY A 98 1.22 3.55 -14.67
C GLY A 98 0.70 3.89 -13.27
N GLN A 99 -0.11 3.01 -12.67
CA GLN A 99 -0.57 3.18 -11.29
C GLN A 99 0.59 3.12 -10.29
N ALA A 100 1.51 2.16 -10.46
CA ALA A 100 2.69 2.04 -9.60
C ALA A 100 3.63 3.26 -9.72
N GLU A 101 3.80 3.81 -10.92
CA GLU A 101 4.56 5.04 -11.15
C GLU A 101 3.99 6.23 -10.37
N VAL A 102 2.66 6.45 -10.45
CA VAL A 102 1.99 7.54 -9.72
C VAL A 102 2.14 7.37 -8.21
N LEU A 103 1.99 6.14 -7.69
CA LEU A 103 2.14 5.84 -6.27
C LEU A 103 3.58 6.07 -5.78
N HIS A 104 4.57 5.68 -6.58
CA HIS A 104 5.98 5.97 -6.30
C HIS A 104 6.29 7.47 -6.38
N SER A 105 5.74 8.21 -7.35
CA SER A 105 5.93 9.67 -7.39
C SER A 105 5.31 10.35 -6.15
N SER A 106 4.14 9.88 -5.71
CA SER A 106 3.44 10.42 -4.55
C SER A 106 4.26 10.32 -3.25
N ILE A 107 5.05 9.26 -3.06
CA ILE A 107 5.91 9.15 -1.87
C ILE A 107 7.05 10.19 -1.88
N CYS A 108 7.58 10.52 -3.06
CA CYS A 108 8.63 11.53 -3.21
C CYS A 108 8.06 12.94 -2.96
N GLU A 109 6.85 13.21 -3.44
CA GLU A 109 6.17 14.50 -3.23
C GLU A 109 5.83 14.76 -1.76
N ILE A 110 5.46 13.73 -1.00
CA ILE A 110 5.19 13.86 0.44
C ILE A 110 6.49 14.11 1.23
N ASN A 111 7.62 13.57 0.77
CA ASN A 111 8.90 13.70 1.47
C ASN A 111 9.73 14.93 1.07
N GLY A 112 9.27 15.77 0.12
CA GLY A 112 9.85 17.09 -0.17
C GLY A 112 11.34 17.13 -0.53
N VAL A 113 11.99 15.99 -0.77
CA VAL A 113 13.41 15.89 -1.11
C VAL A 113 13.62 14.71 -2.04
N LEU A 114 13.58 14.97 -3.35
CA LEU A 114 14.63 14.59 -4.30
C LEU A 114 14.68 15.66 -5.41
#